data_AF-A0A2T4YDJ7-F1
#
_entry.id   AF-A0A2T4YDJ7-F1
#
_cell.length_a   1.000
_cell.length_b   1.000
_cell.length_c   1.000
_cell.angle_alpha   90.00
_cell.angle_beta   90.00
_cell.angle_gamma   90.00
#
_symmetry.space_group_name_H-M   'P 1'
#
loop_
_entity.id
_entity.type
_entity.pdbx_description
1 polymer ?
#
loop_
_entity_poly.entity_id
_entity_poly.type
_entity_poly.pdbx_seq_one_letter_code
_entity_poly.pdbx_strand_id
1 'polypeptide(L)' 'MRQSSDLRLQCVDFAITNSDQFREAVARLRDLEKAAEHSSLGRERASLELAVARYLSSRARPATSQVRQ' A
#
# COMPACT_ATOMS: atom_id res chain seq x y z
N MET A 1 -17.19 1.18 -33.76
CA MET A 1 -16.72 0.29 -32.67
C MET A 1 -15.49 0.90 -32.01
N ARG A 2 -15.62 1.68 -30.93
CA ARG A 2 -14.54 2.01 -29.97
C ARG A 2 -15.18 2.51 -28.67
N GLN A 3 -15.58 1.59 -27.79
CA GLN A 3 -15.86 1.92 -26.39
C GLN A 3 -14.57 1.71 -25.62
N SER A 4 -13.85 2.82 -25.40
CA SER A 4 -12.67 2.86 -24.55
C SER A 4 -13.09 2.75 -23.09
N SER A 5 -12.80 1.60 -22.50
CA SER A 5 -12.05 1.48 -21.24
C SER A 5 -12.41 2.41 -20.08
N ASP A 6 -13.67 2.47 -19.64
CA ASP A 6 -13.99 3.02 -18.31
C ASP A 6 -13.93 1.91 -17.24
N LEU A 7 -12.78 1.24 -17.17
CA LEU A 7 -12.41 0.45 -16.00
C LEU A 7 -12.00 1.46 -14.93
N ARG A 8 -12.99 2.04 -14.25
CA ARG A 8 -12.79 2.67 -12.94
C ARG A 8 -12.26 1.59 -12.02
N LEU A 9 -10.94 1.41 -12.04
CA LEU A 9 -10.17 0.80 -10.97
C LEU A 9 -10.57 1.57 -9.72
N GLN A 10 -11.57 1.05 -9.01
CA GLN A 10 -11.78 1.33 -7.60
C GLN A 10 -10.50 0.86 -6.92
N CYS A 11 -9.49 1.73 -6.91
CA CYS A 11 -8.34 1.66 -6.06
C CYS A 11 -8.92 1.79 -4.65
N VAL A 12 -9.24 0.66 -4.03
CA VAL A 12 -9.58 0.63 -2.63
C VAL A 12 -8.32 1.12 -1.93
N ASP A 13 -8.31 2.39 -1.53
CA ASP A 13 -7.20 3.03 -0.82
C ASP A 13 -7.03 2.30 0.51
N PHE A 14 -6.21 1.25 0.51
CA PHE A 14 -5.86 0.52 1.70
C PHE A 14 -4.88 1.36 2.51
N ALA A 15 -5.38 2.07 3.52
CA ALA A 15 -4.58 2.91 4.40
C ALA A 15 -4.29 2.18 5.72
N ILE A 16 -3.01 1.97 6.02
CA ILE A 16 -2.55 1.44 7.32
C ILE A 16 -2.40 2.62 8.28
N THR A 17 -3.16 2.58 9.38
CA THR A 17 -3.24 3.67 10.36
C THR A 17 -2.64 3.30 11.72
N ASN A 18 -2.49 2.01 12.00
CA ASN A 18 -2.01 1.52 13.29
C ASN A 18 -1.12 0.27 13.15
N SER A 19 -0.50 -0.11 14.27
CA SER A 19 0.45 -1.23 14.32
C SER A 19 -0.20 -2.60 14.06
N ASP A 20 -1.50 -2.76 14.30
CA ASP A 20 -2.20 -4.04 14.12
C ASP A 20 -2.47 -4.28 12.63
N GLN A 21 -3.01 -3.26 11.96
CA GLN A 21 -3.19 -3.24 10.49
C GLN A 21 -1.87 -3.42 9.75
N PHE A 22 -0.76 -2.88 10.29
CA PHE A 22 0.56 -3.10 9.73
C PHE A 22 0.98 -4.57 9.82
N ARG A 23 0.78 -5.22 10.98
CA ARG A 23 1.12 -6.65 11.14
C ARG A 23 0.28 -7.53 10.22
N GLU A 24 -1.00 -7.24 10.08
CA GLU A 24 -1.90 -7.93 9.16
C GLU A 24 -1.46 -7.76 7.71
N ALA A 25 -1.14 -6.54 7.29
CA ALA A 25 -0.65 -6.27 5.94
C ALA A 25 0.65 -7.02 5.63
N VAL A 26 1.60 -7.06 6.58
CA VAL A 26 2.84 -7.82 6.42
C VAL A 26 2.59 -9.33 6.36
N ALA A 27 1.69 -9.86 7.17
CA ALA A 27 1.31 -11.28 7.11
C ALA A 27 0.71 -11.62 5.75
N ARG A 28 -0.23 -10.80 5.27
CA ARG A 28 -0.87 -10.97 3.97
C ARG A 28 0.12 -10.88 2.80
N LEU A 29 1.11 -9.99 2.88
CA LEU A 29 2.17 -9.91 1.87
C LEU A 29 2.99 -11.20 1.75
N ARG A 30 3.23 -11.91 2.86
CA ARG A 30 3.92 -13.21 2.83
C ARG A 30 3.11 -14.27 2.10
N ASP A 31 1.78 -14.29 2.31
CA ASP A 31 0.89 -15.21 1.59
C ASP A 31 0.86 -14.90 0.09
N LEU A 32 1.07 -13.63 -0.28
CA LEU A 32 1.03 -13.14 -1.67
C LEU A 32 2.39 -13.14 -2.37
N GLU A 33 3.48 -13.58 -1.73
CA GLU A 33 4.84 -13.48 -2.27
C GLU A 33 5.01 -14.14 -3.66
N LYS A 34 4.26 -15.23 -3.90
CA LYS A 34 4.29 -15.99 -5.16
C LYS A 34 3.16 -15.64 -6.12
N ALA A 35 2.36 -14.61 -5.83
CA ALA A 35 1.27 -14.21 -6.69
C ALA A 35 1.80 -13.67 -8.03
N ALA A 36 1.17 -14.08 -9.14
CA ALA A 36 1.51 -13.57 -10.45
C ALA A 36 1.23 -12.05 -10.53
N GLU A 37 2.18 -11.28 -11.03
CA GLU A 37 2.18 -9.81 -10.99
C GLU A 37 0.93 -9.17 -11.62
N HIS A 38 0.44 -9.70 -12.74
CA HIS A 38 -0.74 -9.18 -13.44
C HIS A 38 -2.08 -9.81 -12.98
N SER A 39 -2.05 -10.71 -11.99
CA SER A 39 -3.27 -11.27 -11.41
C SER A 39 -3.96 -10.27 -10.48
N SER A 40 -5.20 -10.58 -10.07
CA SER A 40 -5.87 -9.83 -8.99
C SER A 40 -5.05 -9.84 -7.69
N LEU A 41 -4.43 -10.97 -7.37
CA LEU A 41 -3.57 -11.14 -6.20
C LEU A 41 -2.25 -10.35 -6.32
N GLY A 42 -1.69 -10.25 -7.53
CA GLY A 42 -0.51 -9.41 -7.79
C GLY A 42 -0.81 -7.91 -7.59
N ARG A 43 -1.99 -7.47 -8.01
CA ARG A 43 -2.49 -6.10 -7.75
C ARG A 43 -2.74 -5.85 -6.26
N GLU A 44 -3.31 -6.82 -5.53
CA GLU A 44 -3.46 -6.76 -4.08
C GLU A 44 -2.09 -6.62 -3.39
N ARG A 45 -1.11 -7.42 -3.81
CA ARG A 45 0.28 -7.37 -3.32
C ARG A 45 0.87 -5.98 -3.51
N ALA A 46 0.82 -5.43 -4.73
CA ALA A 46 1.36 -4.11 -5.03
C ALA A 46 0.69 -3.00 -4.19
N SER A 47 -0.63 -3.07 -3.99
CA SER A 47 -1.35 -2.12 -3.14
C SER A 47 -0.93 -2.20 -1.67
N LEU A 48 -0.74 -3.41 -1.14
CA LEU A 48 -0.28 -3.63 0.23
C LEU A 48 1.16 -3.17 0.44
N GLU A 49 2.06 -3.44 -0.52
CA GLU A 49 3.45 -2.94 -0.50
C GLU A 49 3.48 -1.42 -0.44
N LEU A 50 2.66 -0.74 -1.24
CA LEU A 50 2.55 0.72 -1.22
C LEU A 50 2.01 1.24 0.11
N ALA A 51 0.97 0.60 0.67
CA ALA A 51 0.39 0.98 1.96
C ALA A 51 1.41 0.84 3.11
N VAL A 52 2.16 -0.26 3.13
CA VAL A 52 3.24 -0.54 4.08
C VAL A 52 4.35 0.51 3.96
N ALA A 53 4.80 0.81 2.74
CA ALA A 53 5.83 1.82 2.50
C ALA A 53 5.40 3.22 3.00
N ARG A 54 4.14 3.60 2.77
CA ARG A 54 3.56 4.87 3.26
C ARG A 54 3.54 4.94 4.78
N TYR A 55 3.09 3.87 5.46
CA TYR A 55 3.05 3.80 6.92
C TYR A 55 4.44 3.85 7.56
N LEU A 56 5.43 3.17 6.98
CA LEU A 56 6.81 3.24 7.46
C LEU A 56 7.39 4.65 7.25
N SER A 57 7.13 5.27 6.10
CA SER A 57 7.60 6.62 5.78
C SER A 57 6.98 7.71 6.65
N SER A 58 5.73 7.54 7.11
CA SER A 58 5.09 8.48 8.03
C SER A 58 5.65 8.40 9.45
N ARG A 59 6.05 7.20 9.91
CA ARG A 59 6.69 7.00 11.22
C ARG A 59 8.18 7.34 11.24
N ALA A 60 8.86 7.23 10.10
CA ALA A 60 10.29 7.50 9.97
C ALA A 60 10.65 8.99 9.93
N ARG A 61 9.68 9.91 10.05
CA ARG A 61 9.95 11.35 10.17
C ARG A 61 10.24 11.70 11.64
N PRO A 62 11.51 11.84 12.08
CA PRO A 62 11.79 12.70 13.22
C PRO A 62 11.38 14.12 12.83
N ALA A 63 10.73 14.83 13.74
CA ALA A 63 10.41 16.23 13.58
C ALA A 63 11.69 17.07 13.57
N THR A 64 12.44 17.10 12.46
CA THR A 64 13.51 18.08 12.25
C THR A 64 12.89 19.39 11.76
N SER A 65 12.18 20.06 12.66
CA SER A 65 11.74 21.44 12.49
C SER A 65 11.79 22.15 13.84
N GLN A 66 12.98 22.20 14.44
CA GLN A 66 13.38 23.33 15.26
C GLN A 66 14.62 23.94 14.64
N VAL A 67 14.40 24.77 13.62
CA VAL A 67 15.34 25.85 13.30
C VAL A 67 15.21 26.82 14.47
N ARG A 68 16.19 26.77 15.38
CA ARG A 68 16.33 27.73 16.49
C ARG A 68 16.38 29.15 15.91
N GLN A 69 15.53 30.02 16.44
CA GLN A 69 15.69 31.48 16.33
C GLN A 69 16.81 31.94 17.24
#